data_AF-A0A395KYU1-F1
#
_entry.id   AF-A0A395KYU1-F1
#
_cell.length_a   1.000
_cell.length_b   1.000
_cell.length_c   1.000
_cell.angle_alpha   90.00
_cell.angle_beta   90.00
_cell.angle_gamma   90.00
#
_symmetry.space_group_name_H-M   'P 1'
#
loop_
_entity.id
_entity.type
_entity.pdbx_description
1 polymer ?
#
loop_
_entity_poly.entity_id
_entity_poly.type
_entity_poly.pdbx_seq_one_letter_code
_entity_poly.pdbx_strand_id
1 'polypeptide(L)'
;MDMTVTQTRPETDLSHARQPADEAIAADARALSEQLKAMRERLFPPTAMKTLRSFTSGEAAKLIGVSDGYLRQLSLAGEGPQPDTGTGGRRSYSLSDINALRRHLAEQALAKGNAAKARSYLKWRDRERGEHLQVISVTNFKGGSGKTTSSVHIAQYLAMTGHRVLAVDLDPQASLSALFGYQPELDLTGNDTLYGAIRYDAEARPLKDIIRPTYFDGLDLVPGNLELQEFEHTTPQALSARHNGSEAGPLFFARVQAALASVADDYDVVVIDCPPQLGYLTLSALCASTSVLVTVHPQMLDVASMNQFLYMTSDLLSVVREAGGELNFDFLRYLVTRFEPNDGPQAQIVGFMRSLFGDRVLTSAMVKSTAVSDAGLTKQTLYEVGRENFTRATYDRAIESLNAVNGEIEALIHAAWGR
;
A
#
# COMPACT_ATOMS: atom_id res chain seq x y z
N MET A 1 -31.64 59.61 -59.14
CA MET A 1 -32.69 58.56 -59.14
C MET A 1 -32.09 57.37 -58.44
N ASP A 2 -32.67 56.99 -57.32
CA ASP A 2 -32.21 55.99 -56.37
C ASP A 2 -31.82 54.66 -57.01
N MET A 3 -30.73 54.07 -56.52
CA MET A 3 -30.68 52.63 -56.27
C MET A 3 -29.84 52.35 -55.02
N THR A 4 -30.57 51.97 -53.99
CA THR A 4 -30.13 51.44 -52.70
C THR A 4 -29.14 50.29 -52.88
N VAL A 5 -27.95 50.43 -52.29
CA VAL A 5 -26.97 49.36 -52.12
C VAL A 5 -27.38 48.51 -50.93
N THR A 6 -28.01 47.36 -51.18
CA THR A 6 -28.32 46.36 -50.17
C THR A 6 -27.03 45.61 -49.82
N GLN A 7 -26.46 45.89 -48.65
CA GLN A 7 -25.40 45.07 -48.05
C GLN A 7 -25.98 43.71 -47.64
N THR A 8 -25.59 42.66 -48.34
CA THR A 8 -25.75 41.27 -47.90
C THR A 8 -24.80 41.01 -46.73
N ARG A 9 -25.35 40.83 -45.52
CA ARG A 9 -24.62 40.20 -44.41
C ARG A 9 -24.51 38.70 -44.70
N PRO A 10 -23.35 38.06 -44.49
CA PRO A 10 -23.28 36.61 -44.54
C PRO A 10 -23.99 36.06 -43.29
N GLU A 11 -24.99 35.21 -43.49
CA GLU A 11 -25.55 34.38 -42.43
C GLU A 11 -24.45 33.42 -41.95
N THR A 12 -23.90 33.68 -40.77
CA THR A 12 -23.15 32.66 -40.02
C THR A 12 -24.16 31.63 -39.52
N ASP A 13 -24.27 30.53 -40.24
CA ASP A 13 -24.93 29.31 -39.81
C ASP A 13 -24.18 28.75 -38.58
N LEU A 14 -24.65 29.12 -37.38
CA LEU A 14 -24.18 28.58 -36.11
C LEU A 14 -24.90 27.26 -35.82
N SER A 15 -24.70 26.26 -36.68
CA SER A 15 -25.00 24.87 -36.36
C SER A 15 -23.80 24.24 -35.64
N HIS A 16 -23.50 24.70 -34.42
CA HIS A 16 -22.71 23.89 -33.50
C HIS A 16 -23.56 22.67 -33.11
N ALA A 17 -23.43 21.59 -33.88
CA ALA A 17 -23.89 20.28 -33.44
C ALA A 17 -23.24 20.03 -32.07
N ARG A 18 -24.05 20.07 -31.01
CA ARG A 18 -23.57 19.75 -29.66
C ARG A 18 -23.02 18.34 -29.73
N GLN A 19 -21.71 18.22 -29.51
CA GLN A 19 -21.07 16.92 -29.42
C GLN A 19 -21.80 16.09 -28.36
N PRO A 20 -22.06 14.80 -28.63
CA PRO A 20 -22.53 13.88 -27.62
C PRO A 20 -21.65 13.94 -26.37
N ALA A 21 -22.27 13.88 -25.18
CA ALA A 21 -21.56 14.09 -23.92
C ALA A 21 -20.44 13.05 -23.71
N ASP A 22 -20.65 11.82 -24.18
CA ASP A 22 -19.67 10.74 -24.17
C ASP A 22 -18.44 11.05 -25.04
N GLU A 23 -18.63 11.60 -26.25
CA GLU A 23 -17.52 12.01 -27.12
C GLU A 23 -16.72 13.18 -26.53
N ALA A 24 -17.42 14.16 -25.93
CA ALA A 24 -16.78 15.29 -25.25
C ALA A 24 -15.96 14.81 -24.03
N ILE A 25 -16.54 13.95 -23.18
CA ILE A 25 -15.85 13.36 -22.02
C ILE A 25 -14.65 12.52 -22.48
N ALA A 26 -14.77 11.74 -23.55
CA ALA A 26 -13.67 10.94 -24.10
C ALA A 26 -12.57 11.82 -24.72
N ALA A 27 -12.92 12.97 -25.30
CA ALA A 27 -11.94 13.95 -25.77
C ALA A 27 -11.19 14.61 -24.61
N ASP A 28 -11.90 15.03 -23.56
CA ASP A 28 -11.31 15.59 -22.34
C ASP A 28 -10.38 14.58 -21.64
N ALA A 29 -10.82 13.31 -21.54
CA ALA A 29 -10.01 12.23 -20.96
C ALA A 29 -8.72 12.00 -21.76
N ARG A 30 -8.78 11.99 -23.10
CA ARG A 30 -7.60 11.86 -23.96
C ARG A 30 -6.65 13.05 -23.79
N ALA A 31 -7.17 14.28 -23.82
CA ALA A 31 -6.37 15.48 -23.64
C ALA A 31 -5.67 15.51 -22.27
N LEU A 32 -6.38 15.13 -21.20
CA LEU A 32 -5.79 15.02 -19.86
C LEU A 32 -4.72 13.93 -19.81
N SER A 33 -4.98 12.75 -20.38
CA SER A 33 -4.01 11.65 -20.43
C SER A 33 -2.73 12.04 -21.19
N GLU A 34 -2.85 12.76 -22.30
CA GLU A 34 -1.69 13.27 -23.07
C GLU A 34 -0.89 14.29 -22.26
N GLN A 35 -1.55 15.24 -21.57
CA GLN A 35 -0.88 16.22 -20.72
C GLN A 35 -0.18 15.56 -19.53
N LEU A 36 -0.81 14.58 -18.88
CA LEU A 36 -0.21 13.81 -17.79
C LEU A 36 1.02 13.02 -18.27
N LYS A 37 0.94 12.40 -19.46
CA LYS A 37 2.07 11.70 -20.09
C LYS A 37 3.22 12.66 -20.43
N ALA A 38 2.94 13.82 -20.99
CA ALA A 38 3.94 14.83 -21.33
C ALA A 38 4.59 15.45 -20.07
N MET A 39 3.79 15.75 -19.04
CA MET A 39 4.28 16.20 -17.74
C MET A 39 5.22 15.15 -17.12
N ARG A 40 4.86 13.87 -17.22
CA ARG A 40 5.71 12.76 -16.79
C ARG A 40 7.01 12.71 -17.58
N GLU A 41 6.99 12.72 -18.90
CA GLU A 41 8.22 12.63 -19.70
C GLU A 41 9.21 13.77 -19.39
N ARG A 42 8.70 14.93 -18.95
CA ARG A 42 9.51 16.05 -18.46
C ARG A 42 10.06 15.85 -17.05
N LEU A 43 9.27 15.25 -16.15
CA LEU A 43 9.68 15.01 -14.75
C LEU A 43 10.48 13.72 -14.58
N PHE A 44 10.29 12.74 -15.46
CA PHE A 44 10.84 11.39 -15.42
C PHE A 44 11.08 10.90 -16.87
N PRO A 45 12.34 10.93 -17.36
CA PRO A 45 12.70 10.38 -18.66
C PRO A 45 12.21 8.93 -18.83
N PRO A 46 11.92 8.45 -20.06
CA PRO A 46 11.35 7.12 -20.29
C PRO A 46 12.22 5.94 -19.78
N THR A 47 13.48 6.18 -19.47
CA THR A 47 14.41 5.20 -18.86
C THR A 47 14.64 5.43 -17.35
N ALA A 48 14.07 6.49 -16.77
CA ALA A 48 14.22 6.81 -15.36
C ALA A 48 13.28 5.94 -14.53
N MET A 49 13.77 4.77 -14.14
CA MET A 49 13.13 4.02 -13.06
C MET A 49 13.34 4.74 -11.75
N LYS A 50 12.31 4.76 -10.90
CA LYS A 50 12.48 5.22 -9.52
C LYS A 50 13.57 4.40 -8.85
N THR A 51 14.43 5.07 -8.10
CA THR A 51 15.43 4.44 -7.24
C THR A 51 15.23 4.92 -5.82
N LEU A 52 15.39 4.02 -4.84
CA LEU A 52 15.39 4.42 -3.44
C LEU A 52 16.67 5.21 -3.12
N ARG A 53 16.57 6.24 -2.28
CA ARG A 53 17.74 6.96 -1.78
C ARG A 53 18.70 6.02 -1.04
N SER A 54 19.98 6.40 -0.98
CA SER A 54 20.93 5.71 -0.10
C SER A 54 20.78 6.17 1.35
N PHE A 55 21.22 5.30 2.26
CA PHE A 55 21.17 5.50 3.70
C PHE A 55 22.58 5.79 4.22
N THR A 56 22.70 6.77 5.11
CA THR A 56 23.94 7.02 5.82
C THR A 56 24.32 5.82 6.70
N SER A 57 25.61 5.69 7.05
CA SER A 57 26.07 4.62 7.96
C SER A 57 25.28 4.54 9.27
N GLY A 58 24.88 5.69 9.85
CA GLY A 58 24.04 5.71 11.06
C GLY A 58 22.60 5.23 10.83
N GLU A 59 21.99 5.57 9.70
CA GLU A 59 20.66 5.06 9.32
C GLU A 59 20.71 3.55 9.06
N ALA A 60 21.70 3.09 8.30
CA ALA A 60 21.92 1.68 8.01
C ALA A 60 22.12 0.86 9.31
N ALA A 61 22.98 1.34 10.21
CA ALA A 61 23.20 0.69 11.51
C ALA A 61 21.91 0.60 12.34
N LYS A 62 21.10 1.67 12.37
CA LYS A 62 19.80 1.68 13.05
C LYS A 62 18.82 0.68 12.43
N LEU A 63 18.74 0.61 11.10
CA LEU A 63 17.88 -0.34 10.40
C LEU A 63 18.31 -1.80 10.69
N ILE A 64 19.61 -2.08 10.69
CA ILE A 64 20.14 -3.42 10.97
C ILE A 64 19.99 -3.78 12.46
N GLY A 65 19.95 -2.81 13.37
CA GLY A 65 19.94 -3.04 14.81
C GLY A 65 21.33 -3.27 15.40
N VAL A 66 22.34 -2.58 14.86
CA VAL A 66 23.74 -2.59 15.35
C VAL A 66 24.24 -1.17 15.62
N SER A 67 25.41 -1.05 16.26
CA SER A 67 26.06 0.25 16.40
C SER A 67 26.73 0.68 15.09
N ASP A 68 26.75 1.98 14.82
CA ASP A 68 27.46 2.54 13.66
C ASP A 68 28.97 2.19 13.70
N GLY A 69 29.56 2.15 14.90
CA GLY A 69 30.94 1.71 15.09
C GLY A 69 31.19 0.27 14.63
N TYR A 70 30.28 -0.65 14.95
CA TYR A 70 30.38 -2.05 14.52
C TYR A 70 30.23 -2.18 13.00
N LEU A 71 29.28 -1.47 12.40
CA LEU A 71 29.10 -1.48 10.95
C LEU A 71 30.35 -0.94 10.23
N ARG A 72 30.98 0.11 10.77
CA ARG A 72 32.25 0.64 10.24
C ARG A 72 33.39 -0.37 10.37
N GLN A 73 33.45 -1.13 11.45
CA GLN A 73 34.45 -2.17 11.66
C GLN A 73 34.31 -3.31 10.64
N LEU A 74 33.08 -3.77 10.38
CA LEU A 74 32.81 -4.79 9.35
C LEU A 74 33.30 -4.34 7.97
N SER A 75 32.96 -3.12 7.56
CA SER A 75 33.43 -2.57 6.29
C SER A 75 34.97 -2.46 6.24
N LEU A 76 35.63 -2.01 7.31
CA LEU A 76 37.10 -1.94 7.36
C LEU A 76 37.77 -3.33 7.32
N ALA A 77 37.11 -4.35 7.85
CA ALA A 77 37.56 -5.74 7.78
C ALA A 77 37.29 -6.39 6.41
N GLY A 78 36.54 -5.72 5.52
CA GLY A 78 36.10 -6.29 4.24
C GLY A 78 34.99 -7.34 4.40
N GLU A 79 34.28 -7.34 5.53
CA GLU A 79 33.20 -8.28 5.81
C GLU A 79 31.86 -7.75 5.29
N GLY A 80 31.17 -8.56 4.48
CA GLY A 80 29.88 -8.22 3.89
C GLY A 80 29.95 -7.18 2.74
N PRO A 81 28.78 -6.73 2.26
CA PRO A 81 28.68 -5.67 1.25
C PRO A 81 29.42 -4.40 1.65
N GLN A 82 30.14 -3.80 0.70
CA GLN A 82 30.89 -2.59 0.94
C GLN A 82 30.07 -1.34 0.64
N PRO A 83 30.13 -0.32 1.50
CA PRO A 83 29.42 0.94 1.25
C PRO A 83 30.00 1.70 0.07
N ASP A 84 29.12 2.43 -0.61
CA ASP A 84 29.55 3.53 -1.46
C ASP A 84 30.21 4.60 -0.59
N THR A 85 31.43 5.00 -0.98
CA THR A 85 32.21 6.01 -0.28
C THR A 85 32.25 7.29 -1.09
N GLY A 86 31.49 8.28 -0.65
CA GLY A 86 31.44 9.61 -1.25
C GLY A 86 32.66 10.47 -0.92
N THR A 87 32.64 11.70 -1.43
CA THR A 87 33.65 12.72 -1.13
C THR A 87 33.74 12.98 0.38
N GLY A 88 34.97 13.03 0.90
CA GLY A 88 35.23 13.19 2.35
C GLY A 88 35.09 11.90 3.18
N GLY A 89 35.03 10.72 2.55
CA GLY A 89 34.99 9.43 3.25
C GLY A 89 33.62 9.09 3.85
N ARG A 90 32.56 9.79 3.44
CA ARG A 90 31.20 9.54 3.91
C ARG A 90 30.67 8.25 3.27
N ARG A 91 30.26 7.30 4.12
CA ARG A 91 29.73 6.00 3.70
C ARG A 91 28.21 6.05 3.55
N SER A 92 27.72 5.46 2.48
CA SER A 92 26.30 5.23 2.23
C SER A 92 26.04 3.80 1.78
N TYR A 93 24.85 3.30 2.11
CA TYR A 93 24.40 1.95 1.79
C TYR A 93 23.08 2.02 1.04
N SER A 94 22.91 1.18 0.03
CA SER A 94 21.58 0.90 -0.53
C SER A 94 20.77 0.01 0.42
N LEU A 95 19.46 -0.11 0.20
CA LEU A 95 18.65 -1.05 0.98
C LEU A 95 19.05 -2.51 0.72
N SER A 96 19.49 -2.85 -0.49
CA SER A 96 20.01 -4.19 -0.81
C SER A 96 21.31 -4.48 -0.06
N ASP A 97 22.21 -3.50 0.10
CA ASP A 97 23.40 -3.65 0.95
C ASP A 97 23.01 -3.93 2.40
N ILE A 98 22.04 -3.17 2.93
CA ILE A 98 21.51 -3.35 4.29
C ILE A 98 20.93 -4.75 4.48
N ASN A 99 20.13 -5.23 3.54
CA ASN A 99 19.53 -6.57 3.61
C ASN A 99 20.56 -7.69 3.42
N ALA A 100 21.59 -7.48 2.58
CA ALA A 100 22.70 -8.41 2.46
C ALA A 100 23.56 -8.45 3.75
N LEU A 101 23.78 -7.31 4.41
CA LEU A 101 24.41 -7.25 5.73
C LEU A 101 23.59 -7.98 6.80
N ARG A 102 22.26 -7.84 6.81
CA ARG A 102 21.37 -8.60 7.71
C ARG A 102 21.55 -10.12 7.51
N ARG A 103 21.56 -10.59 6.27
CA ARG A 103 21.79 -12.01 5.94
C ARG A 103 23.16 -12.48 6.44
N HIS A 104 24.21 -11.72 6.13
CA HIS A 104 25.56 -12.04 6.57
C HIS A 104 25.66 -12.15 8.11
N LEU A 105 25.10 -11.18 8.83
CA LEU A 105 25.10 -11.18 10.30
C LEU A 105 24.24 -12.30 10.90
N ALA A 106 23.14 -12.65 10.25
CA ALA A 106 22.30 -13.78 10.66
C ALA A 106 23.03 -15.11 10.48
N GLU A 107 23.72 -15.32 9.36
CA GLU A 107 24.55 -16.51 9.11
C GLU A 107 25.67 -16.63 10.15
N GLN A 108 26.38 -15.54 10.45
CA GLN A 108 27.40 -15.52 11.50
C GLN A 108 26.82 -15.87 12.88
N ALA A 109 25.62 -15.36 13.20
CA ALA A 109 24.95 -15.67 14.46
C ALA A 109 24.53 -17.14 14.55
N LEU A 110 24.01 -17.71 13.46
CA LEU A 110 23.64 -19.13 13.38
C LEU A 110 24.86 -20.04 13.50
N ALA A 111 25.98 -19.71 12.84
CA ALA A 111 27.23 -20.46 12.96
C ALA A 111 27.77 -20.48 14.41
N LYS A 112 27.42 -19.47 15.22
CA LYS A 112 27.74 -19.39 16.65
C LYS A 112 26.65 -19.99 17.55
N GLY A 113 25.63 -20.65 16.98
CA GLY A 113 24.51 -21.24 17.71
C GLY A 113 23.51 -20.24 18.30
N ASN A 114 23.53 -18.98 17.85
CA ASN A 114 22.66 -17.92 18.38
C ASN A 114 21.49 -17.60 17.45
N ALA A 115 20.51 -18.51 17.42
CA ALA A 115 19.31 -18.37 16.60
C ALA A 115 18.48 -17.10 16.96
N ALA A 116 18.41 -16.74 18.25
CA ALA A 116 17.70 -15.53 18.68
C ALA A 116 18.32 -14.26 18.07
N LYS A 117 19.65 -14.16 18.02
CA LYS A 117 20.33 -13.04 17.40
C LYS A 117 20.16 -13.02 15.88
N ALA A 118 20.19 -14.18 15.23
CA ALA A 118 19.92 -14.28 13.79
C ALA A 118 18.53 -13.75 13.43
N ARG A 119 17.51 -14.11 14.22
CA ARG A 119 16.13 -13.61 14.06
C ARG A 119 15.98 -12.11 14.34
N SER A 120 16.87 -11.52 15.13
CA SER A 120 16.89 -10.05 15.31
C SER A 120 17.37 -9.31 14.06
N TYR A 121 18.13 -9.97 13.18
CA TYR A 121 18.59 -9.40 11.91
C TYR A 121 17.63 -9.69 10.76
N LEU A 122 17.16 -10.94 10.65
CA LEU A 122 16.17 -11.37 9.68
C LEU A 122 14.84 -11.56 10.40
N LYS A 123 13.94 -10.59 10.26
CA LYS A 123 12.63 -10.60 10.94
C LYS A 123 11.63 -11.58 10.33
N TRP A 124 12.12 -12.49 9.48
CA TRP A 124 11.32 -13.45 8.74
C TRP A 124 10.53 -14.36 9.66
N ARG A 125 9.34 -14.76 9.20
CA ARG A 125 8.48 -15.66 9.95
C ARG A 125 9.04 -17.08 9.96
N ASP A 126 8.94 -17.74 11.11
CA ASP A 126 9.39 -19.10 11.38
C ASP A 126 8.18 -20.05 11.44
N ARG A 127 7.99 -20.80 10.35
CA ARG A 127 6.87 -21.72 10.21
C ARG A 127 6.94 -22.92 11.13
N GLU A 128 8.15 -23.36 11.49
CA GLU A 128 8.34 -24.47 12.42
C GLU A 128 7.83 -24.11 13.82
N ARG A 129 7.78 -22.81 14.12
CA ARG A 129 7.18 -22.24 15.34
C ARG A 129 5.71 -21.87 15.20
N GLY A 130 5.09 -22.14 14.06
CA GLY A 130 3.70 -21.80 13.78
C GLY A 130 3.46 -20.35 13.37
N GLU A 131 4.50 -19.59 12.99
CA GLU A 131 4.32 -18.20 12.54
C GLU A 131 3.71 -18.16 11.13
N HIS A 132 2.45 -17.77 11.08
CA HIS A 132 1.64 -17.72 9.86
C HIS A 132 1.92 -16.46 9.04
N LEU A 133 1.48 -16.44 7.77
CA LEU A 133 1.62 -15.26 6.90
C LEU A 133 0.72 -14.16 7.44
N GLN A 134 1.28 -13.00 7.82
CA GLN A 134 0.43 -11.90 8.25
C GLN A 134 -0.17 -11.20 7.04
N VAL A 135 -1.49 -11.15 6.91
CA VAL A 135 -2.19 -10.44 5.85
C VAL A 135 -2.97 -9.28 6.46
N ILE A 136 -2.53 -8.06 6.19
CA ILE A 136 -3.08 -6.83 6.77
C ILE A 136 -3.88 -6.09 5.72
N SER A 137 -5.20 -6.04 5.87
CA SER A 137 -6.04 -5.16 5.06
C SER A 137 -6.14 -3.77 5.68
N VAL A 138 -5.77 -2.75 4.91
CA VAL A 138 -5.97 -1.35 5.26
C VAL A 138 -7.26 -0.87 4.60
N THR A 139 -8.26 -0.52 5.41
CA THR A 139 -9.61 -0.22 4.93
C THR A 139 -10.20 1.03 5.55
N ASN A 140 -11.18 1.62 4.85
CA ASN A 140 -12.01 2.76 5.24
C ASN A 140 -13.02 3.08 4.11
N PHE A 141 -14.22 3.51 4.49
CA PHE A 141 -15.39 3.76 3.64
C PHE A 141 -15.57 5.24 3.25
N LYS A 142 -14.55 6.07 3.50
CA LYS A 142 -14.47 7.42 2.95
C LYS A 142 -13.18 7.60 2.12
N GLY A 143 -13.31 8.32 1.00
CA GLY A 143 -12.16 8.79 0.23
C GLY A 143 -11.31 9.77 1.03
N GLY A 144 -9.99 9.74 0.85
CA GLY A 144 -9.08 10.73 1.46
C GLY A 144 -8.77 10.53 2.94
N SER A 145 -9.05 9.35 3.49
CA SER A 145 -8.78 8.98 4.88
C SER A 145 -7.38 8.40 5.14
N GLY A 146 -6.47 8.51 4.17
CA GLY A 146 -5.10 8.07 4.32
C GLY A 146 -4.86 6.55 4.22
N LYS A 147 -5.77 5.77 3.61
CA LYS A 147 -5.59 4.31 3.37
C LYS A 147 -4.30 4.02 2.60
N THR A 148 -4.24 4.40 1.33
CA THR A 148 -3.08 4.19 0.45
C THR A 148 -1.79 4.75 1.03
N THR A 149 -1.86 5.94 1.65
CA THR A 149 -0.72 6.53 2.34
C THR A 149 -0.28 5.65 3.52
N SER A 150 -1.19 5.10 4.30
CA SER A 150 -0.84 4.17 5.39
C SER A 150 -0.28 2.87 4.81
N SER A 151 -0.96 2.27 3.83
CA SER A 151 -0.57 1.01 3.17
C SER A 151 0.86 1.06 2.63
N VAL A 152 1.20 2.11 1.87
CA VAL A 152 2.55 2.27 1.30
C VAL A 152 3.61 2.45 2.39
N HIS A 153 3.34 3.27 3.42
CA HIS A 153 4.32 3.54 4.47
C HIS A 153 4.52 2.33 5.39
N ILE A 154 3.47 1.55 5.66
CA ILE A 154 3.57 0.29 6.41
C ILE A 154 4.41 -0.70 5.61
N ALA A 155 4.10 -0.92 4.33
CA ALA A 155 4.82 -1.86 3.47
C ALA A 155 6.32 -1.52 3.36
N GLN A 156 6.62 -0.25 3.07
CA GLN A 156 8.00 0.24 3.00
C GLN A 156 8.72 0.14 4.35
N TYR A 157 8.07 0.51 5.46
CA TYR A 157 8.66 0.40 6.78
C TYR A 157 9.04 -1.05 7.11
N LEU A 158 8.12 -2.00 6.89
CA LEU A 158 8.34 -3.42 7.17
C LEU A 158 9.48 -3.99 6.33
N ALA A 159 9.57 -3.64 5.04
CA ALA A 159 10.67 -4.02 4.17
C ALA A 159 12.00 -3.40 4.64
N MET A 160 11.98 -2.10 4.94
CA MET A 160 13.14 -1.39 5.49
C MET A 160 13.61 -1.98 6.81
N THR A 161 12.73 -2.54 7.65
CA THR A 161 13.07 -3.19 8.92
C THR A 161 13.43 -4.68 8.79
N GLY A 162 13.39 -5.25 7.58
CA GLY A 162 13.95 -6.56 7.27
C GLY A 162 12.93 -7.70 7.09
N HIS A 163 11.65 -7.37 6.93
CA HIS A 163 10.62 -8.33 6.52
C HIS A 163 10.60 -8.48 4.99
N ARG A 164 10.16 -9.63 4.50
CA ARG A 164 9.78 -9.82 3.08
C ARG A 164 8.30 -9.46 2.93
N VAL A 165 8.02 -8.47 2.11
CA VAL A 165 6.69 -7.84 2.06
C VAL A 165 6.10 -7.91 0.66
N LEU A 166 4.80 -8.23 0.58
CA LEU A 166 4.01 -8.08 -0.63
C LEU A 166 2.97 -6.97 -0.42
N ALA A 167 3.05 -5.90 -1.21
CA ALA A 167 1.98 -4.91 -1.30
C ALA A 167 0.96 -5.37 -2.35
N VAL A 168 -0.34 -5.26 -2.04
CA VAL A 168 -1.44 -5.60 -2.97
C VAL A 168 -2.34 -4.38 -3.11
N ASP A 169 -2.43 -3.85 -4.31
CA ASP A 169 -3.32 -2.73 -4.64
C ASP A 169 -4.66 -3.27 -5.15
N LEU A 170 -5.72 -3.13 -4.35
CA LEU A 170 -7.08 -3.53 -4.73
C LEU A 170 -7.96 -2.35 -5.14
N ASP A 171 -7.41 -1.13 -5.17
CA ASP A 171 -8.16 0.02 -5.65
C ASP A 171 -8.03 0.10 -7.18
N PRO A 172 -9.15 0.10 -7.93
CA PRO A 172 -9.10 0.32 -9.37
C PRO A 172 -8.43 1.64 -9.79
N GLN A 173 -8.33 2.62 -8.89
CA GLN A 173 -7.58 3.87 -9.10
C GLN A 173 -6.07 3.70 -8.99
N ALA A 174 -5.60 2.54 -8.53
CA ALA A 174 -4.21 2.10 -8.55
C ALA A 174 -3.22 3.09 -7.91
N SER A 175 -3.66 3.80 -6.87
CA SER A 175 -2.86 4.85 -6.25
C SER A 175 -1.62 4.29 -5.54
N LEU A 176 -1.71 3.08 -4.97
CA LEU A 176 -0.57 2.39 -4.39
C LEU A 176 0.45 2.02 -5.47
N SER A 177 -0.02 1.48 -6.58
CA SER A 177 0.80 1.10 -7.74
C SER A 177 1.57 2.30 -8.30
N ALA A 178 0.88 3.44 -8.43
CA ALA A 178 1.48 4.70 -8.88
C ALA A 178 2.60 5.21 -7.95
N LEU A 179 2.48 5.02 -6.63
CA LEU A 179 3.53 5.39 -5.66
C LEU A 179 4.77 4.51 -5.79
N PHE A 180 4.60 3.24 -6.16
CA PHE A 180 5.69 2.34 -6.53
C PHE A 180 6.25 2.56 -7.95
N GLY A 181 5.75 3.57 -8.66
CA GLY A 181 6.26 3.96 -9.98
C GLY A 181 5.65 3.21 -11.15
N TYR A 182 4.70 2.30 -10.89
CA TYR A 182 3.95 1.59 -11.92
C TYR A 182 2.84 2.45 -12.51
N GLN A 183 2.56 2.27 -13.79
CA GLN A 183 1.51 2.95 -14.53
C GLN A 183 0.59 1.92 -15.13
N PRO A 184 -0.53 1.64 -14.46
CA PRO A 184 -1.44 0.58 -14.85
C PRO A 184 -1.84 0.61 -16.33
N GLU A 185 -2.02 1.80 -16.90
CA GLU A 185 -2.48 2.00 -18.28
C GLU A 185 -1.40 1.71 -19.33
N LEU A 186 -0.12 1.69 -18.93
CA LEU A 186 1.02 1.55 -19.86
C LEU A 186 1.83 0.28 -19.60
N ASP A 187 1.96 -0.12 -18.34
CA ASP A 187 2.86 -1.19 -17.91
C ASP A 187 2.15 -2.55 -17.76
N LEU A 188 0.81 -2.57 -17.82
CA LEU A 188 -0.01 -3.78 -17.66
C LEU A 188 -0.68 -4.15 -18.99
N THR A 189 -0.67 -5.44 -19.30
CA THR A 189 -1.12 -6.01 -20.59
C THR A 189 -2.38 -6.88 -20.46
N GLY A 190 -3.13 -6.68 -19.36
CA GLY A 190 -4.33 -7.46 -19.02
C GLY A 190 -4.01 -8.67 -18.15
N ASN A 191 -4.90 -9.00 -17.22
CA ASN A 191 -4.74 -10.07 -16.23
C ASN A 191 -3.49 -9.89 -15.34
N ASP A 192 -3.00 -8.66 -15.20
CA ASP A 192 -1.81 -8.33 -14.40
C ASP A 192 -2.17 -7.74 -13.03
N THR A 193 -3.42 -7.90 -12.58
CA THR A 193 -3.86 -7.53 -11.22
C THR A 193 -4.28 -8.74 -10.42
N LEU A 194 -4.65 -8.56 -9.14
CA LEU A 194 -5.16 -9.67 -8.33
C LEU A 194 -6.34 -10.39 -9.03
N TYR A 195 -7.17 -9.67 -9.80
CA TYR A 195 -8.26 -10.28 -10.58
C TYR A 195 -7.77 -11.38 -11.52
N GLY A 196 -6.63 -11.20 -12.17
CA GLY A 196 -6.00 -12.23 -13.02
C GLY A 196 -5.75 -13.56 -12.31
N ALA A 197 -5.55 -13.56 -10.98
CA ALA A 197 -5.39 -14.76 -10.18
C ALA A 197 -6.70 -15.31 -9.59
N ILE A 198 -7.70 -14.45 -9.36
CA ILE A 198 -8.94 -14.81 -8.67
C ILE A 198 -10.16 -14.95 -9.58
N ARG A 199 -10.03 -14.73 -10.89
CA ARG A 199 -11.11 -14.86 -11.87
C ARG A 199 -11.66 -16.28 -12.02
N TYR A 200 -12.87 -16.38 -12.57
CA TYR A 200 -13.66 -17.63 -12.62
C TYR A 200 -13.41 -18.47 -13.88
N ASP A 201 -12.81 -17.88 -14.91
CA ASP A 201 -12.58 -18.55 -16.20
C ASP A 201 -11.17 -19.17 -16.32
N ALA A 202 -10.91 -19.77 -17.48
CA ALA A 202 -9.65 -20.44 -17.79
C ALA A 202 -8.47 -19.47 -18.04
N GLU A 203 -8.70 -18.16 -18.07
CA GLU A 203 -7.64 -17.16 -18.21
C GLU A 203 -6.96 -16.84 -16.87
N ALA A 204 -7.42 -17.47 -15.78
CA ALA A 204 -6.77 -17.38 -14.48
C ALA A 204 -5.29 -17.78 -14.58
N ARG A 205 -4.41 -16.98 -14.00
CA ARG A 205 -2.96 -17.22 -13.99
C ARG A 205 -2.39 -17.25 -12.57
N PRO A 206 -1.26 -17.94 -12.35
CA PRO A 206 -0.61 -17.98 -11.04
C PRO A 206 -0.27 -16.58 -10.52
N LEU A 207 -0.54 -16.31 -9.24
CA LEU A 207 -0.27 -15.00 -8.62
C LEU A 207 1.21 -14.60 -8.74
N LYS A 208 2.13 -15.56 -8.62
CA LYS A 208 3.57 -15.34 -8.81
C LYS A 208 3.94 -14.67 -10.15
N ASP A 209 3.16 -14.90 -11.21
CA ASP A 209 3.43 -14.36 -12.54
C ASP A 209 2.86 -12.92 -12.69
N ILE A 210 2.03 -12.50 -11.73
CA ILE A 210 1.40 -11.18 -11.64
C ILE A 210 2.23 -10.24 -10.76
N ILE A 211 2.91 -10.79 -9.75
CA ILE A 211 3.78 -10.03 -8.85
C ILE A 211 4.87 -9.30 -9.65
N ARG A 212 5.18 -8.08 -9.23
CA ARG A 212 6.19 -7.21 -9.81
C ARG A 212 7.18 -6.75 -8.74
N PRO A 213 8.49 -6.77 -9.02
CA PRO A 213 9.48 -6.25 -8.08
C PRO A 213 9.33 -4.73 -7.93
N THR A 214 9.62 -4.18 -6.76
CA THR A 214 9.72 -2.72 -6.59
C THR A 214 11.18 -2.29 -6.52
N TYR A 215 11.43 -0.97 -6.52
CA TYR A 215 12.76 -0.43 -6.26
C TYR A 215 13.16 -0.45 -4.77
N PHE A 216 12.32 -1.02 -3.90
CA PHE A 216 12.65 -1.36 -2.50
C PHE A 216 13.03 -2.84 -2.41
N ASP A 217 14.27 -3.14 -2.05
CA ASP A 217 14.72 -4.51 -1.79
C ASP A 217 13.93 -5.15 -0.63
N GLY A 218 13.32 -6.31 -0.88
CA GLY A 218 12.44 -7.00 0.06
C GLY A 218 10.96 -6.60 0.00
N LEU A 219 10.55 -5.80 -1.00
CA LEU A 219 9.17 -5.38 -1.21
C LEU A 219 8.74 -5.58 -2.67
N ASP A 220 7.72 -6.40 -2.88
CA ASP A 220 7.09 -6.61 -4.17
C ASP A 220 5.66 -6.05 -4.20
N LEU A 221 5.08 -5.95 -5.40
CA LEU A 221 3.77 -5.38 -5.66
C LEU A 221 2.90 -6.31 -6.52
N VAL A 222 1.65 -6.52 -6.12
CA VAL A 222 0.55 -6.87 -7.03
C VAL A 222 -0.15 -5.58 -7.41
N PRO A 223 -0.06 -5.13 -8.68
CA PRO A 223 -0.59 -3.84 -9.06
C PRO A 223 -2.11 -3.88 -9.20
N GLY A 224 -2.72 -2.69 -9.10
CA GLY A 224 -4.14 -2.45 -9.29
C GLY A 224 -4.38 -1.74 -10.62
N ASN A 225 -5.58 -1.91 -11.17
CA ASN A 225 -6.06 -1.20 -12.35
C ASN A 225 -7.60 -1.36 -12.45
N LEU A 226 -8.20 -0.78 -13.50
CA LEU A 226 -9.65 -0.85 -13.73
C LEU A 226 -10.21 -2.28 -13.86
N GLU A 227 -9.39 -3.26 -14.26
CA GLU A 227 -9.76 -4.68 -14.39
C GLU A 227 -10.30 -5.26 -13.07
N LEU A 228 -9.86 -4.74 -11.92
CA LEU A 228 -10.35 -5.16 -10.61
C LEU A 228 -11.88 -5.02 -10.46
N GLN A 229 -12.50 -4.10 -11.21
CA GLN A 229 -13.96 -3.93 -11.22
C GLN A 229 -14.70 -5.12 -11.83
N GLU A 230 -14.05 -5.89 -12.70
CA GLU A 230 -14.65 -7.09 -13.30
C GLU A 230 -15.01 -8.14 -12.25
N PHE A 231 -14.29 -8.18 -11.12
CA PHE A 231 -14.62 -9.11 -10.04
C PHE A 231 -16.00 -8.82 -9.42
N GLU A 232 -16.40 -7.56 -9.34
CA GLU A 232 -17.71 -7.14 -8.84
C GLU A 232 -18.84 -7.56 -9.78
N HIS A 233 -18.55 -7.67 -11.09
CA HIS A 233 -19.51 -8.07 -12.11
C HIS A 233 -19.62 -9.60 -12.26
N THR A 234 -18.48 -10.29 -12.28
CA THR A 234 -18.39 -11.73 -12.52
C THR A 234 -18.81 -12.55 -11.30
N THR A 235 -18.56 -12.07 -10.08
CA THR A 235 -18.90 -12.80 -8.85
C THR A 235 -20.41 -13.07 -8.67
N PRO A 236 -21.33 -12.11 -8.86
CA PRO A 236 -22.77 -12.39 -8.84
C PRO A 236 -23.23 -13.45 -9.84
N GLN A 237 -22.63 -13.45 -11.04
CA GLN A 237 -22.95 -14.42 -12.09
C GLN A 237 -22.50 -15.83 -11.67
N ALA A 238 -21.29 -15.94 -11.14
CA ALA A 238 -20.74 -17.19 -10.61
C ALA A 238 -21.59 -17.74 -9.44
N LEU A 239 -21.97 -16.86 -8.50
CA LEU A 239 -22.86 -17.25 -7.40
C LEU A 239 -24.20 -17.80 -7.89
N SER A 240 -24.77 -17.19 -8.94
CA SER A 240 -26.02 -17.66 -9.56
C SER A 240 -25.84 -19.01 -10.28
N ALA A 241 -24.76 -19.18 -11.02
CA ALA A 241 -24.43 -20.43 -11.71
C ALA A 241 -24.16 -21.58 -10.72
N ARG A 242 -23.55 -21.30 -9.57
CA ARG A 242 -23.32 -22.27 -8.49
C ARG A 242 -24.62 -22.73 -7.85
N HIS A 243 -25.57 -21.83 -7.59
CA HIS A 243 -26.90 -22.20 -7.09
C HIS A 243 -27.63 -23.16 -8.05
N ASN A 244 -27.37 -23.02 -9.35
CA ASN A 244 -27.93 -23.89 -10.39
C ASN A 244 -27.13 -25.19 -10.59
N GLY A 245 -26.10 -25.46 -9.78
CA GLY A 245 -25.28 -26.68 -9.83
C GLY A 245 -24.27 -26.74 -10.99
N SER A 246 -24.12 -25.66 -11.75
CA SER A 246 -23.29 -25.62 -12.97
C SER A 246 -21.84 -25.17 -12.77
N GLU A 247 -21.48 -24.70 -11.56
CA GLU A 247 -20.12 -24.23 -11.27
C GLU A 247 -19.53 -24.95 -10.06
N ALA A 248 -18.33 -25.50 -10.25
CA ALA A 248 -17.54 -26.16 -9.21
C ALA A 248 -16.32 -25.29 -8.87
N GLY A 249 -16.13 -24.95 -7.59
CA GLY A 249 -14.98 -24.14 -7.16
C GLY A 249 -15.09 -23.57 -5.75
N PRO A 250 -14.01 -22.93 -5.24
CA PRO A 250 -14.01 -22.25 -3.96
C PRO A 250 -15.05 -21.10 -3.94
N LEU A 251 -15.54 -20.77 -2.75
CA LEU A 251 -16.40 -19.60 -2.55
C LEU A 251 -15.62 -18.32 -2.92
N PHE A 252 -16.31 -17.27 -3.38
CA PHE A 252 -15.65 -16.05 -3.88
C PHE A 252 -14.65 -15.48 -2.86
N PHE A 253 -15.04 -15.46 -1.58
CA PHE A 253 -14.22 -14.95 -0.48
C PHE A 253 -12.96 -15.77 -0.20
N ALA A 254 -12.94 -17.05 -0.58
CA ALA A 254 -11.79 -17.93 -0.41
C ALA A 254 -10.77 -17.82 -1.56
N ARG A 255 -11.14 -17.18 -2.69
CA ARG A 255 -10.26 -17.06 -3.87
C ARG A 255 -9.03 -16.20 -3.60
N VAL A 256 -9.20 -15.07 -2.93
CA VAL A 256 -8.07 -14.21 -2.53
C VAL A 256 -7.16 -14.94 -1.55
N GLN A 257 -7.74 -15.63 -0.56
CA GLN A 257 -6.98 -16.43 0.40
C GLN A 257 -6.15 -17.52 -0.29
N ALA A 258 -6.74 -18.24 -1.24
CA ALA A 258 -6.05 -19.27 -2.01
C ALA A 258 -4.91 -18.69 -2.89
N ALA A 259 -5.15 -17.54 -3.54
CA ALA A 259 -4.13 -16.86 -4.32
C ALA A 259 -2.94 -16.44 -3.44
N LEU A 260 -3.18 -15.81 -2.29
CA LEU A 260 -2.13 -15.42 -1.36
C LEU A 260 -1.40 -16.64 -0.75
N ALA A 261 -2.13 -17.71 -0.44
CA ALA A 261 -1.54 -18.95 0.06
C ALA A 261 -0.52 -19.56 -0.93
N SER A 262 -0.76 -19.39 -2.24
CA SER A 262 0.14 -19.92 -3.29
C SER A 262 1.54 -19.27 -3.32
N VAL A 263 1.69 -18.08 -2.73
CA VAL A 263 2.95 -17.31 -2.65
C VAL A 263 3.41 -17.09 -1.20
N ALA A 264 2.79 -17.79 -0.23
CA ALA A 264 3.04 -17.54 1.18
C ALA A 264 4.50 -17.79 1.59
N ASP A 265 5.24 -18.63 0.86
CA ASP A 265 6.64 -19.02 1.15
C ASP A 265 7.63 -17.87 0.97
N ASP A 266 7.29 -16.95 0.07
CA ASP A 266 8.17 -15.87 -0.33
C ASP A 266 8.04 -14.63 0.57
N TYR A 267 6.93 -14.55 1.33
CA TYR A 267 6.59 -13.36 2.12
C TYR A 267 6.35 -13.67 3.61
N ASP A 268 6.67 -12.66 4.43
CA ASP A 268 6.38 -12.64 5.86
C ASP A 268 5.08 -11.88 6.12
N VAL A 269 4.87 -10.77 5.39
CA VAL A 269 3.71 -9.88 5.54
C VAL A 269 3.15 -9.49 4.17
N VAL A 270 1.83 -9.52 4.03
CA VAL A 270 1.09 -8.95 2.91
C VAL A 270 0.34 -7.70 3.41
N VAL A 271 0.47 -6.58 2.71
CA VAL A 271 -0.27 -5.34 3.00
C VAL A 271 -1.22 -5.08 1.83
N ILE A 272 -2.52 -5.10 2.11
CA ILE A 272 -3.57 -4.90 1.11
C ILE A 272 -4.14 -3.49 1.24
N ASP A 273 -4.06 -2.70 0.17
CA ASP A 273 -4.75 -1.41 0.07
C ASP A 273 -6.15 -1.62 -0.51
N CYS A 274 -7.17 -1.54 0.35
CA CYS A 274 -8.54 -1.81 -0.06
C CYS A 274 -9.21 -0.56 -0.67
N PRO A 275 -10.08 -0.75 -1.69
CA PRO A 275 -10.86 0.35 -2.23
C PRO A 275 -11.85 0.89 -1.19
N PRO A 276 -12.38 2.13 -1.38
CA PRO A 276 -13.35 2.72 -0.45
C PRO A 276 -14.73 2.03 -0.50
N GLN A 277 -15.04 1.26 -1.54
CA GLN A 277 -16.32 0.56 -1.67
C GLN A 277 -16.31 -0.80 -0.94
N LEU A 278 -17.43 -1.17 -0.32
CA LEU A 278 -17.63 -2.53 0.20
C LEU A 278 -18.24 -3.43 -0.87
N GLY A 279 -17.41 -3.89 -1.80
CA GLY A 279 -17.76 -4.87 -2.81
C GLY A 279 -17.29 -6.29 -2.46
N TYR A 280 -17.54 -7.23 -3.38
CA TYR A 280 -17.06 -8.62 -3.29
C TYR A 280 -15.54 -8.71 -3.16
N LEU A 281 -14.80 -7.81 -3.82
CA LEU A 281 -13.33 -7.78 -3.76
C LEU A 281 -12.85 -7.41 -2.35
N THR A 282 -13.39 -6.33 -1.77
CA THR A 282 -13.07 -5.90 -0.41
C THR A 282 -13.43 -6.96 0.62
N LEU A 283 -14.56 -7.65 0.44
CA LEU A 283 -14.95 -8.75 1.32
C LEU A 283 -14.00 -9.94 1.22
N SER A 284 -13.59 -10.30 0.01
CA SER A 284 -12.62 -11.38 -0.19
C SER A 284 -11.27 -11.03 0.42
N ALA A 285 -10.84 -9.77 0.33
CA ALA A 285 -9.64 -9.28 0.99
C ALA A 285 -9.75 -9.38 2.52
N LEU A 286 -10.87 -8.93 3.10
CA LEU A 286 -11.12 -9.04 4.54
C LEU A 286 -11.14 -10.50 5.01
N CYS A 287 -11.67 -11.42 4.19
CA CYS A 287 -11.68 -12.85 4.50
C CYS A 287 -10.31 -13.52 4.40
N ALA A 288 -9.47 -13.04 3.51
CA ALA A 288 -8.09 -13.48 3.41
C ALA A 288 -7.17 -12.85 4.47
N SER A 289 -7.64 -11.82 5.18
CA SER A 289 -6.82 -11.05 6.11
C SER A 289 -6.77 -11.68 7.49
N THR A 290 -5.57 -11.72 8.06
CA THR A 290 -5.35 -12.10 9.46
C THR A 290 -5.45 -10.89 10.38
N SER A 291 -5.29 -9.67 9.84
CA SER A 291 -5.47 -8.43 10.58
C SER A 291 -6.12 -7.33 9.76
N VAL A 292 -6.81 -6.42 10.44
CA VAL A 292 -7.46 -5.28 9.80
C VAL A 292 -7.03 -3.98 10.46
N LEU A 293 -6.63 -3.02 9.63
CA LEU A 293 -6.35 -1.66 10.01
C LEU A 293 -7.39 -0.73 9.40
N VAL A 294 -8.20 -0.11 10.26
CA VAL A 294 -9.23 0.85 9.86
C VAL A 294 -8.66 2.24 10.01
N THR A 295 -8.41 2.97 8.92
CA THR A 295 -7.96 4.36 9.04
C THR A 295 -9.12 5.24 9.46
N VAL A 296 -8.86 6.25 10.30
CA VAL A 296 -9.88 7.20 10.76
C VAL A 296 -9.27 8.60 10.76
N HIS A 297 -9.90 9.52 10.06
CA HIS A 297 -9.59 10.94 10.18
C HIS A 297 -10.42 11.50 11.36
N PRO A 298 -9.84 12.23 12.32
CA PRO A 298 -10.52 12.60 13.57
C PRO A 298 -11.53 13.74 13.36
N GLN A 299 -12.59 13.46 12.60
CA GLN A 299 -13.75 14.34 12.41
C GLN A 299 -15.03 13.59 12.77
N MET A 300 -16.01 14.29 13.34
CA MET A 300 -17.25 13.66 13.81
C MET A 300 -18.00 12.95 12.68
N LEU A 301 -17.98 13.49 11.46
CA LEU A 301 -18.56 12.85 10.28
C LEU A 301 -17.90 11.51 9.95
N ASP A 302 -16.59 11.39 10.18
CA ASP A 302 -15.86 10.16 9.92
C ASP A 302 -16.16 9.11 11.00
N VAL A 303 -16.28 9.53 12.25
CA VAL A 303 -16.72 8.66 13.36
C VAL A 303 -18.17 8.17 13.14
N ALA A 304 -19.07 9.05 12.68
CA ALA A 304 -20.43 8.66 12.33
C ALA A 304 -20.45 7.65 11.17
N SER A 305 -19.64 7.88 10.12
CA SER A 305 -19.51 6.97 8.98
C SER A 305 -18.91 5.61 9.39
N MET A 306 -18.01 5.59 10.37
CA MET A 306 -17.45 4.38 10.93
C MET A 306 -18.51 3.48 11.58
N ASN A 307 -19.56 4.04 12.18
CA ASN A 307 -20.65 3.24 12.74
C ASN A 307 -21.34 2.40 11.65
N GLN A 308 -21.64 3.00 10.50
CA GLN A 308 -22.22 2.30 9.36
C GLN A 308 -21.27 1.20 8.83
N PHE A 309 -19.97 1.47 8.79
CA PHE A 309 -18.97 0.46 8.43
C PHE A 309 -19.01 -0.76 9.37
N LEU A 310 -19.07 -0.54 10.68
CA LEU A 310 -19.08 -1.64 11.63
C LEU A 310 -20.31 -2.52 11.49
N TYR A 311 -21.49 -1.93 11.26
CA TYR A 311 -22.71 -2.69 10.95
C TYR A 311 -22.55 -3.48 9.65
N MET A 312 -22.17 -2.81 8.57
CA MET A 312 -22.05 -3.43 7.26
C MET A 312 -21.00 -4.56 7.25
N THR A 313 -19.89 -4.38 7.95
CA THR A 313 -18.86 -5.42 8.14
C THR A 313 -19.40 -6.57 8.96
N SER A 314 -20.07 -6.30 10.09
CA SER A 314 -20.70 -7.34 10.91
C SER A 314 -21.72 -8.17 10.12
N ASP A 315 -22.54 -7.52 9.30
CA ASP A 315 -23.56 -8.17 8.47
C ASP A 315 -22.89 -9.07 7.41
N LEU A 316 -21.89 -8.55 6.71
CA LEU A 316 -21.21 -9.29 5.66
C LEU A 316 -20.35 -10.44 6.21
N LEU A 317 -19.68 -10.22 7.34
CA LEU A 317 -18.98 -11.29 8.05
C LEU A 317 -19.94 -12.37 8.55
N SER A 318 -21.18 -12.01 8.88
CA SER A 318 -22.20 -12.99 9.24
C SER A 318 -22.60 -13.87 8.06
N VAL A 319 -22.71 -13.31 6.85
CA VAL A 319 -22.94 -14.09 5.61
C VAL A 319 -21.79 -15.07 5.34
N VAL A 320 -20.54 -14.63 5.54
CA VAL A 320 -19.36 -15.49 5.38
C VAL A 320 -19.38 -16.63 6.40
N ARG A 321 -19.74 -16.32 7.65
CA ARG A 321 -19.89 -17.33 8.72
C ARG A 321 -20.99 -18.33 8.42
N GLU A 322 -22.15 -17.88 7.92
CA GLU A 322 -23.25 -18.75 7.50
C GLU A 322 -22.86 -19.66 6.33
N ALA A 323 -21.99 -19.19 5.44
CA ALA A 323 -21.40 -19.98 4.37
C ALA A 323 -20.25 -20.92 4.84
N GLY A 324 -19.98 -20.99 6.15
CA GLY A 324 -18.98 -21.88 6.75
C GLY A 324 -17.55 -21.30 6.84
N GLY A 325 -17.36 -20.00 6.61
CA GLY A 325 -16.08 -19.34 6.83
C GLY A 325 -15.88 -18.93 8.29
N GLU A 326 -14.72 -19.23 8.88
CA GLU A 326 -14.31 -18.64 10.15
C GLU A 326 -13.41 -17.44 9.90
N LEU A 327 -13.74 -16.32 10.55
CA LEU A 327 -13.02 -15.07 10.37
C LEU A 327 -12.59 -14.54 11.73
N ASN A 328 -11.36 -14.89 12.10
CA ASN A 328 -10.72 -14.48 13.33
C ASN A 328 -9.51 -13.61 12.97
N PHE A 329 -9.55 -12.35 13.38
CA PHE A 329 -8.40 -11.47 13.21
C PHE A 329 -7.48 -11.57 14.43
N ASP A 330 -6.17 -11.65 14.22
CA ASP A 330 -5.18 -11.51 15.29
C ASP A 330 -5.31 -10.14 15.95
N PHE A 331 -5.53 -9.10 15.12
CA PHE A 331 -5.90 -7.79 15.59
C PHE A 331 -6.78 -7.03 14.61
N LEU A 332 -7.71 -6.27 15.18
CA LEU A 332 -8.40 -5.18 14.52
C LEU A 332 -8.01 -3.88 15.23
N ARG A 333 -7.48 -2.91 14.48
CA ARG A 333 -7.03 -1.62 15.02
C ARG A 333 -7.57 -0.43 14.23
N TYR A 334 -7.84 0.67 14.94
CA TYR A 334 -8.15 1.97 14.38
C TYR A 334 -6.89 2.83 14.35
N LEU A 335 -6.48 3.24 13.15
CA LEU A 335 -5.37 4.15 12.95
C LEU A 335 -5.91 5.58 12.78
N VAL A 336 -5.59 6.45 13.74
CA VAL A 336 -5.86 7.88 13.58
C VAL A 336 -4.89 8.46 12.54
N THR A 337 -5.44 9.06 11.49
CA THR A 337 -4.68 9.66 10.38
C THR A 337 -4.89 11.17 10.32
N ARG A 338 -3.92 11.86 9.70
CA ARG A 338 -3.93 13.32 9.49
C ARG A 338 -4.23 14.11 10.79
N PHE A 339 -3.71 13.61 11.91
CA PHE A 339 -3.95 14.20 13.23
C PHE A 339 -3.15 15.48 13.44
N GLU A 340 -3.80 16.49 14.01
CA GLU A 340 -3.18 17.74 14.46
C GLU A 340 -3.27 17.80 16.00
N PRO A 341 -2.17 17.54 16.74
CA PRO A 341 -2.21 17.49 18.21
C PRO A 341 -2.69 18.77 18.90
N ASN A 342 -2.50 19.92 18.23
CA ASN A 342 -2.90 21.24 18.74
C ASN A 342 -4.35 21.60 18.38
N ASP A 343 -5.05 20.75 17.63
CA ASP A 343 -6.47 20.91 17.29
C ASP A 343 -7.32 20.30 18.42
N GLY A 344 -7.87 21.16 19.26
CA GLY A 344 -8.70 20.76 20.41
C GLY A 344 -9.87 19.85 20.03
N PRO A 345 -10.69 20.20 19.02
CA PRO A 345 -11.73 19.30 18.49
C PRO A 345 -11.22 17.92 18.07
N GLN A 346 -10.11 17.81 17.32
CA GLN A 346 -9.55 16.51 16.96
C GLN A 346 -9.11 15.71 18.20
N ALA A 347 -8.46 16.37 19.16
CA ALA A 347 -8.02 15.73 20.40
C ALA A 347 -9.21 15.18 21.21
N GLN A 348 -10.33 15.90 21.25
CA GLN A 348 -11.57 15.43 21.89
C GLN A 348 -12.13 14.18 21.19
N ILE A 349 -12.14 14.16 19.86
CA ILE A 349 -12.61 13.01 19.07
C ILE A 349 -11.72 11.78 19.30
N VAL A 350 -10.39 11.95 19.28
CA VAL A 350 -9.45 10.85 19.56
C VAL A 350 -9.63 10.33 21.00
N GLY A 351 -9.81 11.23 21.98
CA GLY A 351 -10.10 10.87 23.35
C GLY A 351 -11.40 10.07 23.49
N PHE A 352 -12.45 10.49 22.79
CA PHE A 352 -13.72 9.76 22.71
C PHE A 352 -13.56 8.37 22.09
N MET A 353 -12.86 8.25 20.96
CA MET A 353 -12.60 6.95 20.33
C MET A 353 -11.83 6.00 21.25
N ARG A 354 -10.82 6.51 21.98
CA ARG A 354 -10.05 5.71 22.95
C ARG A 354 -10.88 5.27 24.15
N SER A 355 -11.79 6.13 24.61
CA SER A 355 -12.74 5.78 25.66
C SER A 355 -13.71 4.67 25.22
N LEU A 356 -14.16 4.71 23.97
CA LEU A 356 -15.11 3.73 23.42
C LEU A 356 -14.47 2.40 23.01
N PHE A 357 -13.35 2.45 22.29
CA PHE A 357 -12.76 1.28 21.64
C PHE A 357 -11.49 0.76 22.34
N GLY A 358 -11.02 1.46 23.37
CA GLY A 358 -9.91 1.04 24.21
C GLY A 358 -8.62 0.80 23.42
N ASP A 359 -8.03 -0.38 23.66
CA ASP A 359 -6.79 -0.86 23.05
C ASP A 359 -6.91 -1.12 21.53
N ARG A 360 -8.13 -1.08 20.98
CA ARG A 360 -8.33 -1.15 19.54
C ARG A 360 -7.92 0.14 18.83
N VAL A 361 -7.79 1.28 19.50
CA VAL A 361 -7.23 2.49 18.88
C VAL A 361 -5.72 2.49 19.07
N LEU A 362 -4.97 2.66 17.98
CA LEU A 362 -3.52 2.79 18.09
C LEU A 362 -3.13 3.97 19.01
N THR A 363 -2.07 3.75 19.77
CA THR A 363 -1.49 4.74 20.69
C THR A 363 -0.87 5.88 19.89
N SER A 364 -0.18 5.53 18.81
CA SER A 364 0.40 6.47 17.87
C SER A 364 -0.61 6.88 16.80
N ALA A 365 -0.49 8.12 16.32
CA ALA A 365 -1.31 8.65 15.24
C ALA A 365 -0.41 9.15 14.11
N MET A 366 -0.87 9.01 12.86
CA MET A 366 -0.21 9.65 11.72
C MET A 366 -0.56 11.14 11.70
N VAL A 367 0.43 11.99 11.90
CA VAL A 367 0.24 13.44 11.96
C VAL A 367 -0.04 14.03 10.57
N LYS A 368 -0.83 15.10 10.52
CA LYS A 368 -0.90 15.94 9.33
C LYS A 368 0.43 16.67 9.14
N SER A 369 1.02 16.53 7.97
CA SER A 369 2.28 17.20 7.62
C SER A 369 2.30 17.58 6.15
N THR A 370 2.75 18.80 5.87
CA THR A 370 3.01 19.24 4.50
C THR A 370 4.08 18.38 3.85
N ALA A 371 5.07 17.86 4.59
CA ALA A 371 6.09 16.99 4.03
C ALA A 371 5.52 15.69 3.43
N VAL A 372 4.48 15.11 4.03
CA VAL A 372 3.77 13.95 3.48
C VAL A 372 3.01 14.33 2.21
N SER A 373 2.31 15.47 2.24
CA SER A 373 1.58 15.98 1.08
C SER A 373 2.50 16.30 -0.10
N ASP A 374 3.60 17.00 0.16
CA ASP A 374 4.57 17.47 -0.82
C ASP A 374 5.31 16.29 -1.47
N ALA A 375 5.72 15.29 -0.68
CA ALA A 375 6.26 14.05 -1.22
C ALA A 375 5.22 13.32 -2.10
N GLY A 376 3.95 13.29 -1.67
CA GLY A 376 2.86 12.71 -2.45
C GLY A 376 2.64 13.37 -3.81
N LEU A 377 2.88 14.69 -3.94
CA LEU A 377 2.78 15.42 -5.22
C LEU A 377 3.79 14.92 -6.25
N THR A 378 4.96 14.46 -5.81
CA THR A 378 5.98 13.83 -6.68
C THR A 378 5.85 12.30 -6.73
N LYS A 379 4.71 11.77 -6.26
CA LYS A 379 4.43 10.33 -6.10
C LYS A 379 5.42 9.61 -5.19
N GLN A 380 6.09 10.31 -4.27
CA GLN A 380 7.05 9.74 -3.33
C GLN A 380 6.48 9.67 -1.91
N THR A 381 7.08 8.82 -1.09
CA THR A 381 6.83 8.72 0.35
C THR A 381 7.90 9.45 1.15
N LEU A 382 7.68 9.61 2.45
CA LEU A 382 8.71 10.17 3.34
C LEU A 382 9.92 9.25 3.53
N TYR A 383 9.82 7.97 3.16
CA TYR A 383 10.95 7.04 3.19
C TYR A 383 11.83 7.16 1.93
N GLU A 384 11.29 7.65 0.82
CA GLU A 384 12.02 7.86 -0.44
C GLU A 384 12.79 9.18 -0.48
N VAL A 385 12.28 10.22 0.18
CA VAL A 385 12.83 11.57 0.11
C VAL A 385 13.84 11.83 1.22
N GLY A 386 14.87 12.62 0.91
CA GLY A 386 15.84 13.07 1.89
C GLY A 386 15.32 14.24 2.73
N ARG A 387 15.86 14.37 3.94
CA ARG A 387 15.52 15.43 4.91
C ARG A 387 15.81 16.84 4.37
N GLU A 388 16.77 16.96 3.46
CA GLU A 388 17.20 18.21 2.82
C GLU A 388 16.12 18.89 1.98
N ASN A 389 15.08 18.15 1.57
CA ASN A 389 13.98 18.68 0.76
C ASN A 389 12.93 19.45 1.58
N PHE A 390 13.06 19.49 2.92
CA PHE A 390 12.02 20.02 3.80
C PHE A 390 12.59 20.84 4.96
N THR A 391 11.71 21.62 5.59
CA THR A 391 12.01 22.20 6.91
C THR A 391 12.25 21.09 7.92
N ARG A 392 13.43 21.09 8.55
CA ARG A 392 13.89 20.06 9.51
C ARG A 392 12.82 19.61 10.51
N ALA A 393 12.21 20.55 11.22
CA ALA A 393 11.19 20.24 12.23
C ALA A 393 9.92 19.60 11.64
N THR A 394 9.56 19.93 10.41
CA THR A 394 8.36 19.38 9.74
C THR A 394 8.61 17.94 9.29
N TYR A 395 9.80 17.68 8.73
CA TYR A 395 10.22 16.33 8.35
C TYR A 395 10.38 15.43 9.57
N ASP A 396 11.12 15.88 10.59
CA ASP A 396 11.42 15.10 11.79
C ASP A 396 10.12 14.68 12.50
N ARG A 397 9.19 15.62 12.71
CA ARG A 397 7.88 15.33 13.31
C ARG A 397 7.07 14.30 12.49
N ALA A 398 7.11 14.40 11.17
CA ALA A 398 6.35 13.51 10.30
C ALA A 398 6.94 12.10 10.26
N ILE A 399 8.27 11.97 10.12
CA ILE A 399 8.95 10.68 10.09
C ILE A 399 8.92 9.98 11.45
N GLU A 400 8.99 10.73 12.56
CA GLU A 400 8.84 10.19 13.91
C GLU A 400 7.43 9.61 14.12
N SER A 401 6.40 10.35 13.71
CA SER A 401 5.01 9.88 13.76
C SER A 401 4.78 8.62 12.91
N LEU A 402 5.29 8.59 11.68
CA LEU A 402 5.22 7.41 10.82
C LEU A 402 5.93 6.20 11.43
N ASN A 403 7.14 6.38 11.93
CA ASN A 403 7.91 5.30 12.55
C ASN A 403 7.26 4.79 13.85
N ALA A 404 6.63 5.67 14.64
CA ALA A 404 5.91 5.27 15.84
C ALA A 404 4.68 4.41 15.52
N VAL A 405 3.87 4.84 14.54
CA VAL A 405 2.71 4.07 14.07
C VAL A 405 3.14 2.73 13.49
N ASN A 406 4.11 2.74 12.56
CA ASN A 406 4.52 1.52 11.87
C ASN A 406 5.26 0.55 12.81
N GLY A 407 6.00 1.06 13.80
CA GLY A 407 6.61 0.23 14.85
C GLY A 407 5.58 -0.38 15.81
N GLU A 408 4.49 0.33 16.11
CA GLU A 408 3.37 -0.22 16.89
C GLU A 408 2.66 -1.34 16.11
N ILE A 409 2.45 -1.16 14.79
CA ILE A 409 1.90 -2.20 13.91
C ILE A 409 2.84 -3.40 13.84
N GLU A 410 4.14 -3.19 13.65
CA GLU A 410 5.14 -4.26 13.66
C GLU A 410 5.09 -5.07 14.97
N ALA A 411 4.97 -4.40 16.11
CA ALA A 411 4.86 -5.06 17.41
C ALA A 411 3.60 -5.93 17.50
N LEU A 412 2.47 -5.50 16.92
CA LEU A 412 1.25 -6.31 16.85
C LEU A 412 1.43 -7.56 15.98
N ILE A 413 2.14 -7.45 14.85
CA ILE A 413 2.49 -8.59 13.99
C ILE A 413 3.34 -9.59 14.79
N HIS A 414 4.37 -9.11 15.47
CA HIS A 414 5.26 -9.97 16.27
C HIS A 414 4.53 -10.62 17.45
N ALA A 415 3.60 -9.90 18.09
CA ALA A 415 2.73 -10.46 19.13
C ALA A 415 1.80 -11.56 18.59
N ALA A 416 1.25 -11.39 17.38
CA ALA A 416 0.45 -12.43 16.71
C ALA A 416 1.28 -13.70 16.41
N TRP A 417 2.58 -13.54 16.17
CA TRP A 417 3.54 -14.63 16.05
C TRP A 417 4.06 -15.18 17.39
N GLY A 418 3.63 -14.61 18.52
CA GLY A 418 4.05 -15.04 19.86
C GLY A 418 5.49 -14.66 20.25
N ARG A 419 6.02 -13.56 19.70
CA ARG A 419 7.37 -13.05 19.98
C ARG A 419 7.45 -12.08 21.15
#